data_AF-A0A7K7VQU2-F1
#
_entry.id   AF-A0A7K7VQU2-F1
#
_cell.length_a   1.000
_cell.length_b   1.000
_cell.length_c   1.000
_cell.angle_alpha   90.00
_cell.angle_beta   90.00
_cell.angle_gamma   90.00
#
_symmetry.space_group_name_H-M   'P 1'
#
loop_
_entity.id
_entity.type
_entity.pdbx_description
1 polymer ?
#
loop_
_entity_poly.entity_id
_entity_poly.type
_entity_poly.pdbx_seq_one_letter_code
_entity_poly.pdbx_strand_id
1 'polypeptide(L)'
;PVPLLLVEPEVEIYPVQSGSLPRTDRLVCAVMDFYPPEIEVKWFKNGQEEVERVVVTDVIQNGDWTYQVLVMLETTPQPGDTYTCHVEHVSLQQPLTRDWGQWDGGHSKMLVGVGGLVLGPAALALGLLVYLRSKKGEWRGRGAVPALTRVAPPPWW
;
A
#
# COMPACT_ATOMS: atom_id res chain seq x y z
N PRO A 1 44.62 -13.09 21.64
CA PRO A 1 43.86 -12.57 20.49
C PRO A 1 42.46 -12.17 20.94
N VAL A 2 42.23 -10.86 21.11
CA VAL A 2 40.89 -10.32 21.36
C VAL A 2 40.08 -10.56 20.08
N PRO A 3 38.88 -11.16 20.12
CA PRO A 3 38.04 -11.20 18.93
C PRO A 3 37.78 -9.76 18.51
N LEU A 4 38.07 -9.43 17.25
CA LEU A 4 37.70 -8.14 16.67
C LEU A 4 36.17 -8.10 16.71
N LEU A 5 35.62 -7.34 17.65
CA LEU A 5 34.19 -7.06 17.68
C LEU A 5 33.89 -6.29 16.40
N LEU A 6 33.00 -6.82 15.58
CA LEU A 6 32.50 -6.18 14.37
C LEU A 6 30.98 -6.27 14.43
N VAL A 7 30.32 -5.15 14.24
CA VAL A 7 28.85 -5.07 14.24
C VAL A 7 28.40 -4.46 12.93
N GLU A 8 27.53 -5.17 12.22
CA GLU A 8 26.98 -4.73 10.94
C GLU A 8 25.99 -3.58 11.13
N PRO A 9 26.04 -2.55 10.25
CA PRO A 9 25.12 -1.42 10.33
C PRO A 9 23.69 -1.81 9.98
N GLU A 10 22.74 -1.22 10.69
CA GLU A 10 21.34 -1.16 10.26
C GLU A 10 21.11 0.09 9.42
N VAL A 11 20.41 -0.03 8.29
CA VAL A 11 20.20 1.06 7.34
C VAL A 11 18.72 1.31 7.08
N GLU A 12 18.29 2.53 7.39
CA GLU A 12 16.95 3.01 7.12
C GLU A 12 16.99 4.27 6.25
N ILE A 13 16.03 4.39 5.31
CA ILE A 13 15.86 5.60 4.52
C ILE A 13 14.47 6.17 4.79
N TYR A 14 14.42 7.44 5.19
CA TYR A 14 13.16 8.15 5.40
C TYR A 14 13.16 9.56 4.80
N PRO A 15 11.99 10.06 4.36
CA PRO A 15 11.85 11.42 3.88
C PRO A 15 11.81 12.41 5.05
N VAL A 16 12.41 13.59 4.85
CA VAL A 16 12.28 14.73 5.76
C VAL A 16 11.68 15.91 5.00
N GLN A 17 10.79 16.63 5.66
CA GLN A 17 10.18 17.87 5.15
C GLN A 17 10.85 19.07 5.81
N SER A 18 11.31 20.02 5.02
CA SER A 18 11.71 21.33 5.52
C SER A 18 10.55 22.32 5.38
N GLY A 19 10.13 22.91 6.50
CA GLY A 19 9.12 23.97 6.52
C GLY A 19 7.67 23.47 6.50
N SER A 20 6.74 24.34 6.10
CA SER A 20 5.29 24.13 6.21
C SER A 20 4.62 23.58 4.94
N LEU A 21 5.38 23.37 3.87
CA LEU A 21 4.87 22.82 2.61
C LEU A 21 4.85 21.28 2.68
N PRO A 22 3.82 20.61 2.12
CA PRO A 22 3.68 19.15 2.16
C PRO A 22 4.63 18.42 1.18
N ARG A 23 5.79 19.02 0.85
CA ARG A 23 6.73 18.49 -0.14
C ARG A 23 7.99 18.01 0.57
N THR A 24 8.29 16.73 0.40
CA THR A 24 9.61 16.18 0.79
C THR A 24 10.69 16.84 -0.06
N ASP A 25 11.64 17.46 0.60
CA ASP A 25 12.79 18.12 -0.02
C ASP A 25 14.13 17.51 0.41
N ARG A 26 14.11 16.50 1.29
CA ARG A 26 15.30 15.78 1.74
C ARG A 26 14.99 14.29 1.94
N LEU A 27 15.98 13.45 1.64
CA LEU A 27 16.00 12.04 2.06
C LEU A 27 17.15 11.87 3.06
N VAL A 28 16.93 11.05 4.08
CA VAL A 28 17.95 10.74 5.08
C VAL A 28 18.21 9.25 5.07
N CYS A 29 19.48 8.88 4.91
CA CYS A 29 19.97 7.53 5.15
C CYS A 29 20.54 7.51 6.56
N ALA A 30 19.82 6.84 7.47
CA ALA A 30 20.27 6.60 8.83
C ALA A 30 21.01 5.27 8.87
N VAL A 31 22.26 5.31 9.32
CA VAL A 31 23.12 4.15 9.45
C VAL A 31 23.45 3.99 10.94
N MET A 32 22.98 2.91 11.54
CA MET A 32 22.87 2.76 13.00
C MET A 32 23.61 1.52 13.48
N ASP A 33 23.93 1.52 14.77
CA ASP A 33 24.39 0.38 15.57
C ASP A 33 25.62 -0.38 15.00
N PHE A 34 26.53 0.34 14.36
CA PHE A 34 27.73 -0.26 13.74
C PHE A 34 28.99 -0.08 14.60
N TYR A 35 29.98 -0.95 14.37
CA TYR A 35 31.30 -0.86 14.99
C TYR A 35 32.34 -1.59 14.12
N PRO A 36 33.53 -1.02 13.87
CA PRO A 36 34.13 0.23 14.40
C PRO A 36 33.59 1.52 13.74
N PRO A 37 34.02 2.75 14.12
CA PRO A 37 33.41 3.98 13.59
C PRO A 37 33.77 4.31 12.13
N GLU A 38 34.81 3.69 11.56
CA GLU A 38 35.21 3.91 10.17
C GLU A 38 34.18 3.33 9.20
N ILE A 39 33.49 4.21 8.46
CA ILE A 39 32.41 3.85 7.54
C ILE A 39 32.41 4.79 6.33
N GLU A 40 31.97 4.29 5.18
CA GLU A 40 31.73 5.08 3.98
C GLU A 40 30.28 4.91 3.52
N VAL A 41 29.61 6.03 3.26
CA VAL A 41 28.19 6.06 2.90
C VAL A 41 28.00 6.99 1.70
N LYS A 42 27.44 6.47 0.62
CA LYS A 42 27.21 7.16 -0.64
C LYS A 42 25.73 7.20 -0.99
N TRP A 43 25.30 8.31 -1.59
CA TRP A 43 23.99 8.40 -2.21
C TRP A 43 24.11 8.19 -3.71
N PHE A 44 23.15 7.46 -4.27
CA PHE A 44 22.95 7.36 -5.70
C PHE A 44 21.53 7.82 -6.06
N LYS A 45 21.43 8.66 -7.07
CA LYS A 45 20.17 9.02 -7.72
C LYS A 45 20.19 8.50 -9.15
N ASN A 46 19.21 7.68 -9.52
CA ASN A 46 19.12 7.10 -10.86
C ASN A 46 20.42 6.39 -11.31
N GLY A 47 21.12 5.76 -10.35
CA GLY A 47 22.40 5.08 -10.57
C GLY A 47 23.63 5.99 -10.66
N GLN A 48 23.49 7.31 -10.52
CA GLN A 48 24.59 8.27 -10.48
C GLN A 48 24.88 8.69 -9.04
N GLU A 49 26.15 8.72 -8.65
CA GLU A 49 26.57 9.13 -7.33
C GLU A 49 26.30 10.63 -7.12
N GLU A 50 25.65 10.95 -5.99
CA GLU A 50 25.36 12.31 -5.56
C GLU A 50 26.37 12.71 -4.48
N VAL A 51 27.09 13.82 -4.70
CA VAL A 51 28.09 14.34 -3.75
C VAL A 51 27.80 15.78 -3.35
N GLU A 52 27.41 16.63 -4.32
CA GLU A 52 27.25 18.07 -4.09
C GLU A 52 26.09 18.42 -3.14
N ARG A 53 25.05 17.58 -3.11
CA ARG A 53 23.82 17.79 -2.33
C ARG A 53 23.73 16.91 -1.10
N VAL A 54 24.85 16.27 -0.75
CA VAL A 54 24.94 15.36 0.38
C VAL A 54 25.54 16.08 1.57
N VAL A 55 24.88 15.95 2.71
CA VAL A 55 25.35 16.45 4.01
C VAL A 55 25.43 15.28 4.96
N VAL A 56 26.63 15.03 5.48
CA VAL A 56 26.92 13.96 6.45
C VAL A 56 27.02 14.58 7.84
N THR A 57 26.40 13.97 8.84
CA THR A 57 26.62 14.35 10.25
C THR A 57 27.93 13.77 10.77
N ASP A 58 28.39 14.26 11.93
CA ASP A 58 29.44 13.55 12.66
C ASP A 58 28.98 12.12 13.01
N VAL A 59 29.94 11.21 13.14
CA VAL A 59 29.72 9.85 13.66
C VAL A 59 29.56 9.95 15.18
N ILE A 60 28.40 9.55 15.69
CA ILE A 60 28.03 9.69 17.10
C ILE A 60 28.05 8.32 17.77
N GLN A 61 28.55 8.23 19.00
CA GLN A 61 28.54 6.99 19.78
C GLN A 61 27.23 6.84 20.57
N ASN A 62 26.64 5.65 20.56
CA ASN A 62 25.34 5.34 21.17
C ASN A 62 25.38 5.08 22.69
N GLY A 63 26.59 4.90 23.26
CA GLY A 63 26.80 4.61 24.68
C GLY A 63 26.92 3.12 25.01
N ASP A 64 26.62 2.26 24.04
CA ASP A 64 26.81 0.81 24.05
C ASP A 64 27.91 0.42 23.05
N TRP A 65 29.04 1.15 23.05
CA TRP A 65 30.19 1.00 22.14
C TRP A 65 29.92 1.14 20.63
N THR A 66 28.67 1.08 20.16
CA THR A 66 28.29 1.25 18.75
C THR A 66 28.19 2.71 18.33
N TYR A 67 28.10 2.93 17.02
CA TYR A 67 28.05 4.25 16.39
C TYR A 67 26.86 4.39 15.46
N GLN A 68 26.51 5.64 15.17
CA GLN A 68 25.50 6.03 14.19
C GLN A 68 25.96 7.24 13.36
N VAL A 69 25.48 7.32 12.12
CA VAL A 69 25.70 8.47 11.23
C VAL A 69 24.47 8.71 10.36
N LEU A 70 24.15 9.98 10.10
CA LEU A 70 23.07 10.37 9.20
C LEU A 70 23.65 11.00 7.95
N VAL A 71 23.22 10.51 6.79
CA VAL A 71 23.61 11.05 5.49
C VAL A 71 22.39 11.58 4.77
N MET A 72 22.30 12.90 4.70
CA MET A 72 21.16 13.63 4.15
C MET A 72 21.42 13.99 2.69
N LEU A 73 20.46 13.72 1.81
CA LEU A 73 20.46 14.15 0.41
C LEU A 73 19.38 15.21 0.22
N GLU A 74 19.76 16.41 -0.23
CA GLU A 74 18.82 17.45 -0.62
C GLU A 74 18.25 17.16 -2.00
N THR A 75 17.01 16.69 -2.04
CA THR A 75 16.33 16.30 -3.26
C THR A 75 14.83 16.37 -3.11
N THR A 76 14.13 16.68 -4.19
CA THR A 76 12.69 16.62 -4.26
C THR A 76 12.30 15.39 -5.07
N PRO A 77 11.95 14.26 -4.44
CA PRO A 77 11.73 13.01 -5.15
C PRO A 77 10.59 13.14 -6.16
N GLN A 78 10.82 12.74 -7.40
CA GLN A 78 9.81 12.72 -8.45
C GLN A 78 9.40 11.28 -8.80
N PRO A 79 8.18 11.07 -9.33
CA PRO A 79 7.80 9.76 -9.86
C PRO A 79 8.79 9.30 -10.92
N GLY A 80 9.33 8.09 -10.74
CA GLY A 80 10.32 7.49 -11.65
C GLY A 80 11.78 7.75 -11.25
N ASP A 81 12.06 8.64 -10.30
CA ASP A 81 13.39 8.71 -9.70
C ASP A 81 13.63 7.49 -8.80
N THR A 82 14.83 6.92 -8.86
CA THR A 82 15.32 5.94 -7.89
C THR A 82 16.40 6.56 -7.01
N TYR A 83 16.36 6.22 -5.73
CA TYR A 83 17.33 6.69 -4.75
C TYR A 83 17.85 5.50 -3.96
N THR A 84 19.16 5.46 -3.79
CA THR A 84 19.84 4.31 -3.21
C THR A 84 20.93 4.80 -2.25
N CYS A 85 20.91 4.31 -1.02
CA CYS A 85 21.99 4.49 -0.05
C CYS A 85 22.93 3.28 -0.11
N HIS A 86 24.21 3.53 -0.33
CA HIS A 86 25.25 2.52 -0.42
C HIS A 86 26.20 2.68 0.75
N VAL A 87 26.42 1.59 1.49
CA VAL A 87 27.18 1.59 2.75
C VAL A 87 28.31 0.57 2.66
N GLU A 88 29.53 1.05 2.85
CA GLU A 88 30.73 0.24 2.97
C GLU A 88 31.23 0.30 4.42
N HIS A 89 31.36 -0.88 5.05
CA HIS A 89 31.81 -1.01 6.43
C HIS A 89 32.58 -2.32 6.59
N VAL A 90 33.63 -2.34 7.42
CA VAL A 90 34.55 -3.48 7.55
C VAL A 90 33.91 -4.76 8.10
N SER A 91 32.75 -4.66 8.74
CA SER A 91 31.98 -5.83 9.19
C SER A 91 31.23 -6.53 8.05
N LEU A 92 30.96 -5.83 6.95
CA LEU A 92 30.15 -6.32 5.85
C LEU A 92 31.05 -7.10 4.86
N GLN A 93 30.60 -8.28 4.43
CA GLN A 93 31.32 -9.04 3.39
C GLN A 93 31.20 -8.39 2.01
N GLN A 94 30.09 -7.68 1.77
CA GLN A 94 29.79 -6.96 0.54
C GLN A 94 29.11 -5.64 0.91
N PRO A 95 29.26 -4.57 0.11
CA PRO A 95 28.60 -3.31 0.40
C PRO A 95 27.08 -3.47 0.52
N LEU A 96 26.49 -2.86 1.55
CA LEU A 96 25.06 -2.87 1.79
C LEU A 96 24.40 -1.78 0.95
N THR A 97 23.37 -2.14 0.19
CA THR A 97 22.64 -1.21 -0.66
C THR A 97 21.17 -1.20 -0.27
N ARG A 98 20.64 -0.02 0.07
CA ARG A 98 19.25 0.16 0.47
C ARG A 98 18.57 1.12 -0.50
N ASP A 99 17.51 0.66 -1.16
CA ASP A 99 16.71 1.50 -2.03
C ASP A 99 15.62 2.21 -1.24
N TRP A 100 15.35 3.46 -1.60
CA TRP A 100 14.20 4.18 -1.08
C TRP A 100 12.93 3.69 -1.76
N GLY A 101 12.18 2.84 -1.06
CA GLY A 101 10.81 2.52 -1.44
C GLY A 101 9.93 3.74 -1.16
N GLN A 102 9.59 4.50 -2.19
CA GLN A 102 8.49 5.45 -2.08
C GLN A 102 7.27 4.65 -1.61
N TRP A 103 6.78 4.93 -0.39
CA TRP A 103 5.52 4.37 0.05
C TRP A 103 4.47 4.83 -0.96
N ASP A 104 3.94 3.90 -1.75
CA ASP A 104 2.87 4.10 -2.72
C ASP A 104 1.58 4.51 -1.97
N GLY A 105 1.56 5.74 -1.45
CA GLY A 105 0.42 6.39 -0.81
C GLY A 105 -0.71 6.71 -1.79
N GLY A 106 -0.68 6.13 -2.99
CA GLY A 106 -1.71 6.27 -3.99
C GLY A 106 -1.56 5.16 -5.02
N HIS A 107 -2.24 4.03 -4.81
CA HIS A 107 -2.90 3.20 -5.84
C HIS A 107 -3.46 1.86 -5.31
N SER A 108 -3.28 1.51 -4.03
CA SER A 108 -3.99 0.36 -3.44
C SER A 108 -5.36 0.76 -2.86
N LYS A 109 -6.31 1.19 -3.71
CA LYS A 109 -7.76 1.25 -3.37
C LYS A 109 -8.70 1.24 -4.60
N MET A 110 -8.27 0.67 -5.74
CA MET A 110 -9.18 0.38 -6.86
C MET A 110 -9.14 -1.08 -7.27
N LEU A 111 -9.36 -2.01 -6.33
CA LEU A 111 -9.69 -3.40 -6.69
C LEU A 111 -10.98 -3.94 -6.05
N VAL A 112 -11.74 -3.09 -5.34
CA VAL A 112 -13.07 -3.43 -4.78
C VAL A 112 -14.21 -2.75 -5.58
N GLY A 113 -13.93 -2.23 -6.77
CA GLY A 113 -14.94 -1.53 -7.59
C GLY A 113 -15.69 -2.41 -8.59
N VAL A 114 -15.05 -3.45 -9.14
CA VAL A 114 -15.59 -4.17 -10.31
C VAL A 114 -16.47 -5.36 -9.91
N GLY A 115 -16.20 -6.02 -8.78
CA GLY A 115 -17.03 -7.15 -8.30
C GLY A 115 -18.42 -6.75 -7.83
N GLY A 116 -18.58 -5.52 -7.33
CA GLY A 116 -19.88 -4.99 -6.87
C GLY A 116 -20.82 -4.56 -8.00
N LEU A 117 -20.27 -4.18 -9.17
CA LEU A 117 -21.06 -3.61 -10.26
C LEU A 117 -21.89 -4.63 -11.04
N VAL A 118 -21.57 -5.93 -10.98
CA VAL A 118 -22.31 -6.99 -11.69
C VAL A 118 -23.29 -7.72 -10.77
N LEU A 119 -22.92 -7.97 -9.51
CA LEU A 119 -23.77 -8.69 -8.56
C LEU A 119 -24.96 -7.85 -8.06
N GLY A 120 -24.76 -6.52 -7.90
CA GLY A 120 -25.81 -5.60 -7.48
C GLY A 120 -27.00 -5.54 -8.46
N PRO A 121 -26.78 -5.27 -9.76
CA PRO A 121 -27.87 -5.21 -10.75
C PRO A 121 -28.60 -6.54 -10.94
N ALA A 122 -27.90 -7.67 -10.89
CA ALA A 122 -28.52 -8.99 -11.03
C ALA A 122 -29.49 -9.28 -9.87
N ALA A 123 -29.08 -9.01 -8.63
CA ALA A 123 -29.95 -9.16 -7.46
C ALA A 123 -31.15 -8.20 -7.49
N LEU A 124 -30.95 -6.95 -7.91
CA LEU A 124 -32.05 -5.97 -8.08
C LEU A 124 -33.04 -6.39 -9.16
N ALA A 125 -32.57 -6.87 -10.31
CA ALA A 125 -33.42 -7.34 -11.40
C ALA A 125 -34.25 -8.56 -10.99
N LEU A 126 -33.64 -9.52 -10.29
CA LEU A 126 -34.32 -10.71 -9.80
C LEU A 126 -35.37 -10.36 -8.74
N GLY A 127 -35.02 -9.48 -7.80
CA GLY A 127 -35.93 -8.97 -6.77
C GLY A 127 -37.13 -8.23 -7.37
N LEU A 128 -36.90 -7.36 -8.35
CA LEU A 128 -37.96 -6.62 -9.05
C LEU A 128 -38.91 -7.56 -9.81
N LEU A 129 -38.37 -8.59 -10.48
CA LEU A 129 -39.18 -9.60 -11.17
C LEU A 129 -40.11 -10.35 -10.21
N VAL A 130 -39.60 -10.80 -9.06
CA VAL A 130 -40.41 -11.48 -8.03
C VAL A 130 -41.47 -10.54 -7.46
N TYR A 131 -41.11 -9.29 -7.13
CA TYR A 131 -42.05 -8.29 -6.62
C TYR A 131 -43.20 -8.03 -7.61
N LEU A 132 -42.89 -7.85 -8.89
CA LEU A 132 -43.89 -7.63 -9.93
C LEU A 132 -44.78 -8.87 -10.13
N ARG A 133 -44.24 -10.08 -10.02
CA ARG A 133 -45.05 -11.32 -10.06
C ARG A 133 -45.97 -11.44 -8.86
N SER A 134 -45.53 -11.05 -7.67
CA SER A 134 -46.36 -11.03 -6.46
C SER A 134 -47.55 -10.07 -6.60
N LYS A 135 -47.32 -8.85 -7.11
CA LYS A 135 -48.42 -7.90 -7.37
C LYS A 135 -49.39 -8.36 -8.47
N LYS A 136 -48.94 -9.16 -9.43
CA LYS A 136 -49.81 -9.76 -10.45
C LYS A 136 -50.67 -10.91 -9.88
N GLY A 137 -50.24 -11.53 -8.78
CA GLY A 137 -51.01 -12.52 -8.02
C GLY A 137 -52.15 -11.90 -7.19
N GLU A 138 -51.94 -10.70 -6.64
CA GLU A 138 -52.94 -9.99 -5.83
C GLU A 138 -54.20 -9.59 -6.63
N TRP A 139 -54.06 -9.31 -7.94
CA TRP A 139 -55.22 -9.01 -8.82
C TRP A 139 -55.94 -10.25 -9.38
N ARG A 140 -55.39 -11.46 -9.20
CA ARG A 140 -56.01 -12.73 -9.65
C ARG A 140 -56.78 -13.47 -8.55
N GLY A 141 -56.91 -12.89 -7.35
CA GLY A 141 -57.58 -13.50 -6.19
C GLY A 141 -59.04 -13.11 -5.97
N ARG A 142 -59.69 -12.32 -6.85
CA ARG A 142 -61.10 -11.88 -6.69
C ARG A 142 -62.02 -12.28 -7.84
N GLY A 143 -62.07 -13.57 -8.17
CA GLY A 143 -62.97 -14.05 -9.22
C GLY A 143 -63.06 -15.57 -9.33
N ALA A 144 -63.40 -16.27 -8.24
CA ALA A 144 -63.93 -17.62 -8.34
C ALA A 144 -65.44 -17.56 -8.13
N VAL A 145 -66.20 -17.63 -9.23
CA VAL A 145 -67.66 -17.81 -9.24
C VAL A 145 -67.91 -19.33 -9.15
N PRO A 146 -68.79 -19.83 -8.26
CA PRO A 146 -69.03 -21.26 -8.14
C PRO A 146 -69.80 -21.79 -9.36
N ALA A 147 -69.40 -22.97 -9.82
CA ALA A 147 -69.99 -23.66 -10.96
C ALA A 147 -71.44 -24.07 -10.63
N LEU A 148 -72.41 -23.51 -11.37
CA LEU A 148 -73.78 -24.01 -11.42
C LEU A 148 -73.83 -25.28 -12.27
N THR A 149 -74.16 -26.39 -11.62
CA THR A 149 -74.44 -27.68 -12.26
C THR A 149 -75.67 -27.58 -13.15
N ARG A 150 -75.55 -28.09 -14.38
CA ARG A 150 -76.65 -28.19 -15.36
C ARG A 150 -77.68 -29.20 -14.88
N VAL A 151 -78.90 -28.74 -14.67
CA VAL A 151 -80.10 -29.57 -14.50
C VAL A 151 -80.45 -30.19 -15.86
N ALA A 152 -80.65 -31.51 -15.90
CA ALA A 152 -81.07 -32.23 -17.10
C ALA A 152 -82.57 -32.01 -17.39
N PRO A 153 -83.00 -31.94 -18.67
CA PRO A 153 -84.40 -31.73 -19.03
C PRO A 153 -85.28 -32.99 -18.81
N PRO A 154 -86.59 -32.81 -18.61
CA PRO A 154 -87.51 -33.87 -18.19
C PRO A 154 -88.00 -34.74 -19.36
N PRO A 155 -88.22 -36.06 -19.16
CA PRO A 155 -89.12 -36.85 -19.96
C PRO A 155 -90.48 -36.97 -19.25
N TRP A 156 -91.54 -36.61 -19.95
CA TRP A 156 -92.96 -36.85 -19.65
C TRP A 156 -93.20 -38.22 -18.99
N TRP A 157 -93.78 -38.27 -17.78
CA TRP A 157 -95.15 -38.69 -17.42
C TRP A 157 -95.39 -38.35 -15.94
#